data_AF-A0A5B2YX92-F1
#
_entry.id   AF-A0A5B2YX92-F1
#
_cell.length_a   1.000
_cell.length_b   1.000
_cell.length_c   1.000
_cell.angle_alpha   90.00
_cell.angle_beta   90.00
_cell.angle_gamma   90.00
#
_symmetry.space_group_name_H-M   'P 1'
#
loop_
_entity.id
_entity.type
_entity.pdbx_description
1 polymer ?
#
loop_
_entity_poly.entity_id
_entity_poly.type
_entity_poly.pdbx_seq_one_letter_code
_entity_poly.pdbx_strand_id
1 'polypeptide(L)'
;MNIIYEINPPKILQAEHMDLAMLNSEKDKFLQRVSIISEITNDIHLTDSVLGIPRMSSVFAAQLLANTLKNSSFNISCSIRTRDRNLNSIIQSVADSLIANVRSLLFILGDKPTFSHNNFESFNEKPTEVVRALNNFGFNKFVNLVLSVPNRITNSKSIQKKIEARPKSLITQSISSISEIRTLNEILKPYKLDLIPCIMVPSQKNRKAASIIGLDWSQYEGDFNSFIEQIESEGIKEILLTSPNSFDEGVQVLKKIIK
;
A
#
# COMPACT_ATOMS: atom_id res chain seq x y z
N MET A 1 5.36 16.01 -8.55
CA MET A 1 5.43 14.68 -7.88
C MET A 1 4.13 13.91 -8.09
N ASN A 2 4.17 12.59 -8.29
CA ASN A 2 2.96 11.75 -8.41
C ASN A 2 2.41 11.33 -7.04
N ILE A 3 1.08 11.27 -6.91
CA ILE A 3 0.42 10.97 -5.64
C ILE A 3 -0.49 9.77 -5.81
N ILE A 4 -0.09 8.66 -5.19
CA ILE A 4 -0.84 7.41 -5.17
C ILE A 4 -1.79 7.46 -3.98
N TYR A 5 -3.10 7.31 -4.21
CA TYR A 5 -4.07 7.27 -3.11
C TYR A 5 -4.31 5.83 -2.64
N GLU A 6 -4.10 5.57 -1.35
CA GLU A 6 -4.38 4.27 -0.73
C GLU A 6 -5.86 4.11 -0.41
N ILE A 7 -6.46 3.00 -0.85
CA ILE A 7 -7.83 2.63 -0.53
C ILE A 7 -7.94 1.16 -0.14
N ASN A 8 -8.84 0.90 0.81
CA ASN A 8 -9.10 -0.43 1.33
C ASN A 8 -10.26 -1.10 0.58
N PRO A 9 -10.07 -2.31 0.01
CA PRO A 9 -11.17 -3.10 -0.52
C PRO A 9 -12.23 -3.43 0.55
N PRO A 10 -13.47 -3.77 0.15
CA PRO A 10 -14.56 -4.12 1.06
C PRO A 10 -14.19 -5.23 2.05
N LYS A 11 -14.68 -5.12 3.29
CA LYS A 11 -14.59 -6.21 4.28
C LYS A 11 -15.51 -7.36 3.85
N ILE A 12 -15.04 -8.59 4.05
CA ILE A 12 -15.82 -9.81 3.78
C ILE A 12 -16.61 -10.21 5.02
N LEU A 13 -15.97 -10.21 6.18
CA LEU A 13 -16.60 -10.60 7.44
C LEU A 13 -17.08 -9.37 8.22
N GLN A 14 -18.32 -9.42 8.68
CA GLN A 14 -18.91 -8.47 9.61
C GLN A 14 -19.37 -9.23 10.85
N ALA A 15 -18.83 -8.88 12.01
CA ALA A 15 -19.04 -9.63 13.24
C ALA A 15 -18.87 -11.16 13.04
N GLU A 16 -17.80 -11.55 12.33
CA GLU A 16 -17.42 -12.94 12.02
C GLU A 16 -18.33 -13.71 11.05
N HIS A 17 -19.37 -13.07 10.49
CA HIS A 17 -20.25 -13.69 9.50
C HIS A 17 -20.10 -13.07 8.11
N MET A 18 -20.37 -13.87 7.07
CA MET A 18 -20.44 -13.41 5.68
C MET A 18 -21.89 -13.12 5.32
N ASP A 19 -22.13 -11.91 4.81
CA ASP A 19 -23.41 -11.48 4.24
C ASP A 19 -23.15 -10.95 2.82
N LEU A 20 -23.71 -11.64 1.82
CA LEU A 20 -23.51 -11.30 0.41
C LEU A 20 -24.21 -9.98 0.03
N ALA A 21 -25.38 -9.67 0.59
CA ALA A 21 -26.07 -8.42 0.31
C ALA A 21 -25.26 -7.24 0.86
N MET A 22 -24.73 -7.41 2.07
CA MET A 22 -23.88 -6.41 2.69
C MET A 22 -22.55 -6.24 1.95
N LEU A 23 -21.90 -7.33 1.53
CA LEU A 23 -20.68 -7.28 0.73
C LEU A 23 -20.92 -6.53 -0.60
N ASN A 24 -22.06 -6.75 -1.25
CA ASN A 24 -22.43 -6.02 -2.46
C ASN A 24 -22.62 -4.52 -2.19
N SER A 25 -23.32 -4.15 -1.11
CA SER A 25 -23.44 -2.74 -0.71
C SER A 25 -22.08 -2.09 -0.44
N GLU A 26 -21.17 -2.77 0.26
CA GLU A 26 -19.83 -2.25 0.53
C GLU A 26 -18.96 -2.18 -0.74
N LYS A 27 -19.15 -3.10 -1.68
CA LYS A 27 -18.55 -3.04 -3.01
C LYS A 27 -19.02 -1.80 -3.78
N ASP A 28 -20.31 -1.47 -3.75
CA ASP A 28 -20.83 -0.30 -4.44
C ASP A 28 -20.29 1.01 -3.82
N LYS A 29 -20.20 1.09 -2.49
CA LYS A 29 -19.53 2.20 -1.79
C LYS A 29 -18.05 2.31 -2.17
N PHE A 30 -17.35 1.19 -2.28
CA PHE A 30 -15.96 1.16 -2.72
C PHE A 30 -15.82 1.72 -4.15
N LEU A 31 -16.67 1.29 -5.09
CA LEU A 31 -16.67 1.79 -6.46
C LEU A 31 -16.96 3.30 -6.54
N GLN A 32 -17.93 3.79 -5.75
CA GLN A 32 -18.21 5.23 -5.66
C GLN A 32 -17.00 6.02 -5.15
N ARG A 33 -16.32 5.52 -4.11
CA ARG A 33 -15.10 6.15 -3.58
C ARG A 33 -13.98 6.19 -4.60
N VAL A 34 -13.76 5.11 -5.34
CA VAL A 34 -12.76 5.08 -6.41
C VAL A 34 -13.14 6.05 -7.53
N SER A 35 -14.41 6.15 -7.90
CA SER A 35 -14.87 7.15 -8.88
C SER A 35 -14.53 8.57 -8.45
N ILE A 36 -14.74 8.92 -7.18
CA ILE A 36 -14.37 10.26 -6.65
C ILE A 36 -12.86 10.49 -6.69
N ILE A 37 -12.05 9.48 -6.31
CA ILE A 37 -10.58 9.58 -6.37
C ILE A 37 -10.12 9.77 -7.82
N SER A 38 -10.77 9.07 -8.75
CA SER A 38 -10.39 9.07 -10.16
C SER A 38 -10.54 10.39 -10.89
N GLU A 39 -11.40 11.27 -10.38
CA GLU A 39 -11.52 12.64 -10.88
C GLU A 39 -10.34 13.52 -10.47
N ILE A 40 -9.47 13.04 -9.58
CA ILE A 40 -8.41 13.82 -8.94
C ILE A 40 -7.03 13.22 -9.24
N THR A 41 -6.88 11.89 -9.14
CA THR A 41 -5.63 11.16 -9.48
C THR A 41 -5.93 9.88 -10.24
N ASN A 42 -5.00 9.50 -11.12
CA ASN A 42 -5.04 8.22 -11.83
C ASN A 42 -4.31 7.10 -11.07
N ASP A 43 -3.57 7.42 -10.00
CA ASP A 43 -2.74 6.47 -9.28
C ASP A 43 -3.41 6.01 -7.98
N ILE A 44 -3.73 4.72 -7.90
CA ILE A 44 -4.44 4.13 -6.76
C ILE A 44 -3.68 2.92 -6.23
N HIS A 45 -3.60 2.80 -4.90
CA HIS A 45 -3.09 1.62 -4.22
C HIS A 45 -4.22 0.87 -3.50
N LEU A 46 -4.41 -0.40 -3.85
CA LEU A 46 -5.36 -1.30 -3.21
C LEU A 46 -4.67 -2.14 -2.14
N THR A 47 -5.06 -1.97 -0.88
CA THR A 47 -4.49 -2.73 0.24
C THR A 47 -5.01 -4.18 0.28
N ASP A 48 -4.32 -5.05 1.02
CA ASP A 48 -4.71 -6.45 1.18
C ASP A 48 -4.83 -6.83 2.67
N SER A 49 -6.08 -7.00 3.13
CA SER A 49 -6.41 -7.52 4.46
C SER A 49 -5.77 -6.76 5.64
N VAL A 50 -5.81 -5.42 5.60
CA VAL A 50 -5.31 -4.52 6.65
C VAL A 50 -5.85 -4.87 8.03
N LEU A 51 -4.98 -4.87 9.06
CA LEU A 51 -5.27 -5.30 10.44
C LEU A 51 -5.67 -6.77 10.56
N GLY A 52 -5.41 -7.59 9.55
CA GLY A 52 -5.77 -9.02 9.53
C GLY A 52 -7.28 -9.25 9.36
N ILE A 53 -8.02 -8.21 8.96
CA ILE A 53 -9.44 -8.29 8.69
C ILE A 53 -9.63 -8.85 7.27
N PRO A 54 -10.40 -9.94 7.09
CA PRO A 54 -10.74 -10.45 5.76
C PRO A 54 -11.39 -9.39 4.91
N ARG A 55 -10.76 -9.11 3.78
CA ARG A 55 -11.25 -8.19 2.76
C ARG A 55 -11.21 -8.87 1.42
N MET A 56 -12.00 -8.35 0.49
CA MET A 56 -11.85 -8.65 -0.93
C MET A 56 -10.37 -8.48 -1.31
N SER A 57 -9.79 -9.43 -2.05
CA SER A 57 -8.37 -9.33 -2.40
C SER A 57 -8.12 -8.07 -3.23
N SER A 58 -6.96 -7.45 -3.03
CA SER A 58 -6.52 -6.27 -3.78
C SER A 58 -6.55 -6.53 -5.29
N VAL A 59 -6.08 -7.70 -5.72
CA VAL A 59 -6.04 -8.11 -7.14
C VAL A 59 -7.43 -8.27 -7.72
N PHE A 60 -8.36 -8.90 -7.00
CA PHE A 60 -9.74 -9.01 -7.48
C PHE A 60 -10.43 -7.65 -7.52
N ALA A 61 -10.18 -6.79 -6.53
CA ALA A 61 -10.66 -5.42 -6.56
C ALA A 61 -10.09 -4.65 -7.77
N ALA A 62 -8.81 -4.86 -8.14
CA ALA A 62 -8.22 -4.28 -9.35
C ALA A 62 -8.94 -4.75 -10.62
N GLN A 63 -9.22 -6.04 -10.74
CA GLN A 63 -10.00 -6.60 -11.86
C GLN A 63 -11.40 -5.99 -11.94
N LEU A 64 -12.08 -5.86 -10.79
CA LEU A 64 -13.40 -5.22 -10.71
C LEU A 64 -13.33 -3.77 -11.21
N LEU A 65 -12.32 -3.01 -10.82
CA LEU A 65 -12.13 -1.64 -11.28
C LEU A 65 -11.86 -1.57 -12.78
N ALA A 66 -10.97 -2.42 -13.31
CA ALA A 66 -10.66 -2.48 -14.74
C ALA A 66 -11.91 -2.77 -15.60
N ASN A 67 -12.83 -3.60 -15.10
CA ASN A 67 -14.07 -3.94 -15.80
C ASN A 67 -15.15 -2.87 -15.67
N THR A 68 -15.23 -2.20 -14.52
CA THR A 68 -16.32 -1.26 -14.21
C THR A 68 -16.01 0.14 -14.68
N LEU A 69 -14.78 0.59 -14.43
CA LEU A 69 -14.30 1.90 -14.81
C LEU A 69 -13.60 1.74 -16.15
N LYS A 70 -14.34 1.89 -17.26
CA LYS A 70 -13.82 1.81 -18.64
C LYS A 70 -12.76 2.87 -18.98
N ASN A 71 -12.24 3.59 -17.98
CA ASN A 71 -11.21 4.59 -18.14
C ASN A 71 -9.84 3.88 -18.16
N SER A 72 -9.17 3.92 -19.31
CA SER A 72 -7.90 3.22 -19.54
C SER A 72 -6.69 3.89 -18.88
N SER A 73 -6.88 4.93 -18.06
CA SER A 73 -5.79 5.73 -17.49
C SER A 73 -5.35 5.33 -16.09
N PHE A 74 -6.03 4.40 -15.40
CA PHE A 74 -5.68 4.07 -14.02
C PHE A 74 -4.37 3.30 -13.90
N ASN A 75 -3.48 3.82 -13.07
CA ASN A 75 -2.30 3.14 -12.58
C ASN A 75 -2.64 2.47 -11.25
N ILE A 76 -3.11 1.22 -11.32
CA ILE A 76 -3.44 0.45 -10.12
C ILE A 76 -2.20 -0.25 -9.59
N SER A 77 -1.97 -0.14 -8.29
CA SER A 77 -1.02 -0.94 -7.54
C SER A 77 -1.74 -1.72 -6.45
N CYS A 78 -1.21 -2.88 -6.06
CA CYS A 78 -1.84 -3.75 -5.07
C CYS A 78 -0.86 -4.16 -3.99
N SER A 79 -1.30 -4.22 -2.74
CA SER A 79 -0.60 -4.98 -1.70
C SER A 79 -0.83 -6.48 -1.92
N ILE A 80 0.19 -7.29 -1.65
CA ILE A 80 0.10 -8.75 -1.57
C ILE A 80 0.60 -9.17 -0.21
N ARG A 81 -0.33 -9.63 0.63
CA ARG A 81 -0.01 -10.26 1.91
C ARG A 81 0.63 -11.63 1.68
N THR A 82 1.74 -11.90 2.34
CA THR A 82 2.43 -13.21 2.27
C THR A 82 2.09 -14.12 3.45
N ARG A 83 1.61 -13.58 4.56
CA ARG A 83 1.09 -14.38 5.67
C ARG A 83 -0.15 -15.16 5.23
N ASP A 84 -0.23 -16.39 5.73
CA ASP A 84 -1.28 -17.37 5.45
C ASP A 84 -1.33 -17.80 3.96
N ARG A 85 -0.29 -17.50 3.19
CA ARG A 85 -0.17 -17.85 1.77
C ARG A 85 1.13 -18.61 1.51
N ASN A 86 1.02 -19.69 0.75
CA ASN A 86 2.18 -20.39 0.22
C ASN A 86 2.62 -19.75 -1.12
N LEU A 87 3.82 -20.10 -1.60
CA LEU A 87 4.38 -19.52 -2.82
C LEU A 87 3.48 -19.75 -4.06
N ASN A 88 2.82 -20.90 -4.19
CA ASN A 88 1.91 -21.16 -5.32
C ASN A 88 0.73 -20.19 -5.34
N SER A 89 0.09 -19.96 -4.20
CA SER A 89 -1.03 -19.00 -4.09
C SER A 89 -0.58 -17.56 -4.37
N ILE A 90 0.66 -17.21 -4.00
CA ILE A 90 1.25 -15.92 -4.32
C ILE A 90 1.50 -15.80 -5.83
N ILE A 91 2.10 -16.81 -6.47
CA ILE A 91 2.35 -16.83 -7.91
C ILE A 91 1.03 -16.69 -8.69
N GLN A 92 -0.02 -17.39 -8.28
CA GLN A 92 -1.37 -17.25 -8.85
C GLN A 92 -1.87 -15.81 -8.73
N SER A 93 -1.77 -15.21 -7.54
CA SER A 93 -2.17 -13.81 -7.32
C SER A 93 -1.37 -12.82 -8.19
N VAL A 94 -0.07 -13.07 -8.39
CA VAL A 94 0.77 -12.27 -9.28
C VAL A 94 0.30 -12.43 -10.73
N ALA A 95 0.04 -13.64 -11.20
CA ALA A 95 -0.47 -13.89 -12.55
C ALA A 95 -1.81 -13.20 -12.80
N ASP A 96 -2.75 -13.29 -11.84
CA ASP A 96 -4.05 -12.61 -11.90
C ASP A 96 -3.91 -11.09 -11.97
N SER A 97 -2.89 -10.53 -11.31
CA SER A 97 -2.59 -9.10 -11.34
C SER A 97 -2.06 -8.63 -12.70
N LEU A 98 -1.34 -9.50 -13.43
CA LEU A 98 -0.89 -9.20 -14.79
C LEU A 98 -2.08 -9.10 -15.73
N ILE A 99 -3.03 -10.03 -15.63
CA ILE A 99 -4.28 -10.01 -16.42
C ILE A 99 -5.08 -8.73 -16.12
N ALA A 100 -5.04 -8.28 -14.86
CA ALA A 100 -5.69 -7.06 -14.41
C ALA A 100 -4.91 -5.76 -14.76
N ASN A 101 -3.78 -5.86 -15.47
CA ASN A 101 -2.88 -4.74 -15.79
C ASN A 101 -2.42 -3.93 -14.56
N VAL A 102 -2.18 -4.61 -13.43
CA VAL A 102 -1.65 -3.97 -12.21
C VAL A 102 -0.20 -3.53 -12.44
N ARG A 103 0.09 -2.24 -12.22
CA ARG A 103 1.41 -1.60 -12.41
C ARG A 103 2.46 -2.13 -11.44
N SER A 104 2.08 -2.30 -10.17
CA SER A 104 3.02 -2.67 -9.11
C SER A 104 2.37 -3.47 -7.98
N LEU A 105 3.17 -4.36 -7.38
CA LEU A 105 2.79 -5.22 -6.27
C LEU A 105 3.67 -4.96 -5.05
N LEU A 106 3.07 -4.46 -3.97
CA LEU A 106 3.72 -4.26 -2.68
C LEU A 106 3.62 -5.53 -1.84
N PHE A 107 4.74 -6.22 -1.61
CA PHE A 107 4.77 -7.42 -0.78
C PHE A 107 4.96 -7.07 0.69
N ILE A 108 4.00 -7.51 1.51
CA ILE A 108 3.99 -7.29 2.96
C ILE A 108 3.72 -8.60 3.68
N LEU A 109 4.26 -8.74 4.90
CA LEU A 109 3.93 -9.89 5.73
C LEU A 109 2.44 -9.86 6.11
N GLY A 110 1.92 -8.68 6.45
CA GLY A 110 0.55 -8.47 6.91
C GLY A 110 0.34 -8.84 8.38
N ASP A 111 -0.74 -8.31 8.95
CA ASP A 111 -1.10 -8.47 10.36
C ASP A 111 -1.66 -9.87 10.64
N LYS A 112 -1.80 -10.26 11.92
CA LYS A 112 -2.36 -11.59 12.25
C LYS A 112 -3.86 -11.56 11.98
N PRO A 113 -4.46 -12.62 11.42
CA PRO A 113 -5.90 -12.69 11.24
C PRO A 113 -6.64 -12.44 12.55
N THR A 114 -7.73 -11.66 12.52
CA THR A 114 -8.48 -11.33 13.75
C THR A 114 -9.41 -12.47 14.19
N PHE A 115 -9.74 -13.40 13.29
CA PHE A 115 -10.66 -14.52 13.49
C PHE A 115 -9.95 -15.83 13.86
N SER A 116 -8.62 -15.85 13.88
CA SER A 116 -7.87 -17.04 14.29
C SER A 116 -7.79 -17.10 15.82
N HIS A 117 -8.82 -17.66 16.45
CA HIS A 117 -8.78 -18.01 17.89
C HIS A 117 -7.86 -19.21 18.18
N ASN A 118 -7.50 -19.97 17.15
CA ASN A 118 -6.61 -21.13 17.23
C ASN A 118 -5.28 -20.82 16.52
N ASN A 119 -4.18 -21.39 17.05
CA ASN A 119 -2.84 -21.38 16.46
C ASN A 119 -2.81 -22.14 15.11
N PHE A 120 -3.53 -21.66 14.09
CA PHE A 120 -3.31 -22.15 12.73
C PHE A 120 -1.86 -21.84 12.36
N GLU A 121 -1.12 -22.86 11.91
CA GLU A 121 0.20 -22.66 11.36
C GLU A 121 0.08 -21.81 10.10
N SER A 122 0.28 -20.51 10.27
CA SER A 122 0.33 -19.55 9.18
C SER A 122 1.59 -19.80 8.38
N PHE A 123 1.48 -20.09 7.07
CA PHE A 123 2.60 -19.91 6.16
C PHE A 123 3.08 -18.46 6.28
N ASN A 124 4.35 -18.26 6.63
CA ASN A 124 4.93 -16.95 6.84
C ASN A 124 6.10 -16.75 5.88
N GLU A 125 5.81 -16.88 4.58
CA GLU A 125 6.80 -16.57 3.56
C GLU A 125 7.27 -15.13 3.74
N LYS A 126 8.58 -14.94 3.93
CA LYS A 126 9.13 -13.61 4.15
C LYS A 126 8.98 -12.83 2.84
N PRO A 127 8.42 -11.61 2.84
CA PRO A 127 8.24 -10.82 1.63
C PRO A 127 9.52 -10.67 0.79
N THR A 128 10.68 -10.57 1.45
CA THR A 128 11.99 -10.50 0.78
C THR A 128 12.34 -11.77 0.00
N GLU A 129 12.00 -12.95 0.54
CA GLU A 129 12.23 -14.24 -0.11
C GLU A 129 11.26 -14.44 -1.28
N VAL A 130 10.00 -14.03 -1.11
CA VAL A 130 8.99 -14.04 -2.16
C VAL A 130 9.42 -13.17 -3.34
N VAL A 131 9.82 -11.92 -3.09
CA VAL A 131 10.27 -11.02 -4.16
C VAL A 131 11.52 -11.57 -4.85
N ARG A 132 12.45 -12.17 -4.11
CA ARG A 132 13.62 -12.83 -4.71
C ARG A 132 13.23 -14.00 -5.61
N ALA A 133 12.31 -14.86 -5.17
CA ALA A 133 11.81 -15.98 -5.97
C ALA A 133 11.11 -15.49 -7.24
N LEU A 134 10.22 -14.50 -7.14
CA LEU A 134 9.51 -13.92 -8.28
C LEU A 134 10.45 -13.25 -9.28
N ASN A 135 11.49 -12.57 -8.80
CA ASN A 135 12.58 -12.05 -9.63
C ASN A 135 13.29 -13.18 -10.40
N ASN A 136 13.62 -14.28 -9.73
CA ASN A 136 14.27 -15.44 -10.36
C ASN A 136 13.38 -16.11 -11.41
N PHE A 137 12.05 -16.09 -11.21
CA PHE A 137 11.07 -16.56 -12.20
C PHE A 137 10.82 -15.55 -13.33
N GLY A 138 11.37 -14.33 -13.26
CA GLY A 138 11.27 -13.31 -14.31
C GLY A 138 10.00 -12.44 -14.26
N PHE A 139 9.22 -12.48 -13.18
CA PHE A 139 8.00 -11.65 -13.04
C PHE A 139 8.27 -10.15 -13.09
N ASN A 140 9.47 -9.73 -12.68
CA ASN A 140 9.90 -8.33 -12.71
C ASN A 140 10.00 -7.70 -14.10
N LYS A 141 9.91 -8.51 -15.16
CA LYS A 141 9.79 -8.03 -16.54
C LYS A 141 8.38 -7.55 -16.87
N PHE A 142 7.37 -7.99 -16.10
CA PHE A 142 5.96 -7.79 -16.40
C PHE A 142 5.26 -6.91 -15.35
N VAL A 143 5.72 -6.92 -14.10
CA VAL A 143 5.16 -6.10 -13.02
C VAL A 143 6.24 -5.60 -12.08
N ASN A 144 6.06 -4.39 -11.54
CA ASN A 144 6.98 -3.84 -10.57
C ASN A 144 6.79 -4.53 -9.21
N LEU A 145 7.80 -5.27 -8.74
CA LEU A 145 7.80 -5.91 -7.43
C LEU A 145 8.35 -4.94 -6.38
N VAL A 146 7.56 -4.59 -5.38
CA VAL A 146 7.87 -3.55 -4.39
C VAL A 146 7.89 -4.16 -2.99
N LEU A 147 8.79 -3.68 -2.12
CA LEU A 147 8.85 -4.10 -0.72
C LEU A 147 8.54 -2.93 0.21
N SER A 148 7.94 -3.23 1.37
CA SER A 148 7.82 -2.22 2.43
C SER A 148 9.13 -2.01 3.19
N VAL A 149 9.33 -0.88 3.83
CA VAL A 149 10.46 -0.57 4.73
C VAL A 149 9.95 0.21 5.94
N PRO A 150 10.47 0.03 7.16
CA PRO A 150 10.11 0.91 8.27
C PRO A 150 10.51 2.37 7.99
N ASN A 151 9.82 3.32 8.61
CA ASN A 151 10.16 4.74 8.56
C ASN A 151 11.51 5.04 9.25
N ARG A 152 11.94 4.20 10.20
CA ARG A 152 13.24 4.28 10.87
C ARG A 152 14.03 2.99 10.70
N ILE A 153 15.28 3.11 10.23
CA ILE A 153 16.19 1.97 10.13
C ILE A 153 16.89 1.75 11.47
N THR A 154 16.50 0.71 12.19
CA THR A 154 17.18 0.27 13.42
C THR A 154 18.14 -0.90 13.18
N ASN A 155 18.04 -1.56 12.02
CA ASN A 155 18.81 -2.75 11.69
C ASN A 155 19.29 -2.72 10.24
N SER A 156 20.59 -2.41 10.04
CA SER A 156 21.23 -2.36 8.72
C SER A 156 21.16 -3.68 7.95
N LYS A 157 21.21 -4.83 8.63
CA LYS A 157 21.08 -6.15 7.97
C LYS A 157 19.68 -6.35 7.38
N SER A 158 18.65 -5.77 8.00
CA SER A 158 17.27 -5.90 7.51
C SER A 158 17.03 -5.13 6.21
N ILE A 159 17.58 -3.92 6.09
CA ILE A 159 17.49 -3.12 4.87
C ILE A 159 18.36 -3.73 3.76
N GLN A 160 19.55 -4.21 4.10
CA GLN A 160 20.43 -4.89 3.14
C GLN A 160 19.74 -6.09 2.47
N LYS A 161 19.05 -6.93 3.25
CA LYS A 161 18.28 -8.05 2.70
C LYS A 161 17.15 -7.62 1.76
N LYS A 162 16.51 -6.47 2.01
CA LYS A 162 15.49 -5.91 1.12
C LYS A 162 16.11 -5.44 -0.19
N ILE A 163 17.26 -4.77 -0.13
CA ILE A 163 18.01 -4.33 -1.32
C ILE A 163 18.47 -5.53 -2.16
N GLU A 164 19.02 -6.56 -1.53
CA GLU A 164 19.48 -7.80 -2.18
C GLU A 164 18.35 -8.61 -2.83
N ALA A 165 17.10 -8.43 -2.36
CA ALA A 165 15.93 -9.01 -3.02
C ALA A 165 15.63 -8.35 -4.37
N ARG A 166 16.30 -7.23 -4.72
CA ARG A 166 16.15 -6.47 -5.97
C ARG A 166 14.70 -6.05 -6.28
N PRO A 167 14.00 -5.39 -5.34
CA PRO A 167 12.71 -4.79 -5.65
C PRO A 167 12.89 -3.64 -6.66
N LYS A 168 11.80 -3.24 -7.31
CA LYS A 168 11.76 -2.04 -8.16
C LYS A 168 11.93 -0.76 -7.33
N SER A 169 11.26 -0.71 -6.18
CA SER A 169 11.25 0.42 -5.25
C SER A 169 10.92 -0.06 -3.83
N LEU A 170 11.07 0.83 -2.86
CA LEU A 170 10.64 0.61 -1.47
C LEU A 170 9.54 1.60 -1.07
N ILE A 171 8.50 1.10 -0.42
CA ILE A 171 7.44 1.93 0.19
C ILE A 171 7.67 1.99 1.70
N THR A 172 7.70 3.19 2.29
CA THR A 172 7.86 3.30 3.75
C THR A 172 6.58 2.95 4.49
N GLN A 173 6.72 2.56 5.77
CA GLN A 173 5.64 2.82 6.72
C GLN A 173 5.42 4.33 6.84
N SER A 174 4.25 4.77 7.32
CA SER A 174 3.94 6.19 7.47
C SER A 174 5.06 6.96 8.16
N ILE A 175 5.59 8.00 7.50
CA ILE A 175 6.70 8.80 8.02
C ILE A 175 6.21 9.90 8.96
N SER A 176 7.08 10.29 9.89
CA SER A 176 6.88 11.39 10.83
C SER A 176 7.59 12.67 10.43
N SER A 177 8.68 12.60 9.65
CA SER A 177 9.51 13.77 9.35
C SER A 177 10.26 13.64 8.02
N ILE A 178 10.75 14.78 7.51
CA ILE A 178 11.65 14.82 6.34
C ILE A 178 12.99 14.16 6.63
N SER A 179 13.47 14.20 7.88
CA SER A 179 14.74 13.54 8.25
C SER A 179 14.71 12.04 8.02
N GLU A 180 13.57 11.37 8.25
CA GLU A 180 13.40 9.94 7.95
C GLU A 180 13.55 9.65 6.45
N ILE A 181 13.00 10.52 5.59
CA ILE A 181 13.15 10.41 4.14
C ILE A 181 14.61 10.59 3.74
N ARG A 182 15.28 11.64 4.23
CA ARG A 182 16.69 11.93 3.91
C ARG A 182 17.58 10.74 4.22
N THR A 183 17.49 10.20 5.44
CA THR A 183 18.27 9.04 5.86
C THR A 183 18.01 7.82 4.98
N LEU A 184 16.75 7.52 4.68
CA LEU A 184 16.41 6.39 3.81
C LEU A 184 16.92 6.60 2.37
N ASN A 185 16.74 7.79 1.82
CA ASN A 185 17.15 8.12 0.45
C ASN A 185 18.67 8.03 0.29
N GLU A 186 19.45 8.50 1.28
CA GLU A 186 20.91 8.36 1.31
C GLU A 186 21.36 6.89 1.30
N ILE A 187 20.71 6.03 2.08
CA ILE A 187 21.00 4.59 2.12
C ILE A 187 20.71 3.92 0.76
N LEU A 188 19.65 4.34 0.06
CA LEU A 188 19.19 3.72 -1.17
C LEU A 188 19.88 4.25 -2.44
N LYS A 189 20.42 5.47 -2.38
CA LYS A 189 21.06 6.17 -3.51
C LYS A 189 22.16 5.35 -4.21
N PRO A 190 23.09 4.67 -3.51
CA PRO A 190 24.13 3.85 -4.15
C PRO A 190 23.55 2.68 -4.98
N TYR A 191 22.35 2.22 -4.62
CA TYR A 191 21.68 1.08 -5.26
C TYR A 191 20.69 1.50 -6.35
N LYS A 192 20.52 2.82 -6.58
CA LYS A 192 19.56 3.38 -7.54
C LYS A 192 18.13 2.86 -7.32
N LEU A 193 17.76 2.66 -6.05
CA LEU A 193 16.43 2.24 -5.65
C LEU A 193 15.58 3.47 -5.33
N ASP A 194 14.41 3.56 -5.96
CA ASP A 194 13.44 4.61 -5.67
C ASP A 194 12.77 4.37 -4.31
N LEU A 195 12.55 5.46 -3.57
CA LEU A 195 11.80 5.48 -2.32
C LEU A 195 10.42 6.12 -2.57
N ILE A 196 9.37 5.50 -2.04
CA ILE A 196 8.00 6.01 -2.05
C ILE A 196 7.56 6.20 -0.59
N PRO A 197 7.65 7.43 -0.05
CA PRO A 197 7.19 7.71 1.30
C PRO A 197 5.67 7.54 1.43
N CYS A 198 5.24 6.82 2.46
CA CYS A 198 3.85 6.76 2.88
C CYS A 198 3.54 7.92 3.83
N ILE A 199 2.53 8.73 3.52
CA ILE A 199 2.13 9.90 4.30
C ILE A 199 0.69 9.70 4.76
N MET A 200 0.47 9.71 6.08
CA MET A 200 -0.89 9.64 6.63
C MET A 200 -1.50 11.04 6.72
N VAL A 201 -2.73 11.19 6.26
CA VAL A 201 -3.47 12.45 6.37
C VAL A 201 -3.78 12.75 7.84
N PRO A 202 -3.35 13.91 8.38
CA PRO A 202 -3.71 14.32 9.73
C PRO A 202 -5.21 14.56 9.84
N SER A 203 -5.88 13.78 10.68
CA SER A 203 -7.29 14.01 11.02
C SER A 203 -7.63 13.39 12.37
N GLN A 204 -8.69 13.88 13.01
CA GLN A 204 -9.18 13.31 14.26
C GLN A 204 -9.52 11.81 14.10
N LYS A 205 -10.10 11.42 12.95
CA LYS A 205 -10.46 10.02 12.66
C LYS A 205 -9.22 9.14 12.45
N ASN A 206 -8.13 9.70 11.93
CA ASN A 206 -6.88 8.96 11.71
C ASN A 206 -6.01 8.84 12.97
N ARG A 207 -6.23 9.64 14.04
CA ARG A 207 -5.40 9.61 15.27
C ARG A 207 -5.26 8.21 15.88
N LYS A 208 -6.34 7.42 15.91
CA LYS A 208 -6.30 6.06 16.44
C LYS A 208 -5.38 5.16 15.60
N ALA A 209 -5.44 5.26 14.27
CA ALA A 209 -4.59 4.49 13.38
C ALA A 209 -3.12 4.91 13.53
N ALA A 210 -2.84 6.22 13.57
CA ALA A 210 -1.50 6.76 13.80
C ALA A 210 -0.90 6.25 15.12
N SER A 211 -1.67 6.28 16.21
CA SER A 211 -1.22 5.79 17.52
C SER A 211 -0.88 4.30 17.52
N ILE A 212 -1.68 3.45 16.87
CA ILE A 212 -1.43 1.99 16.78
C ILE A 212 -0.07 1.71 16.12
N ILE A 213 0.33 2.50 15.13
CA ILE A 213 1.60 2.33 14.42
C ILE A 213 2.74 3.17 14.99
N GLY A 214 2.51 3.90 16.09
CA GLY A 214 3.51 4.79 16.70
C GLY A 214 3.88 5.99 15.83
N LEU A 215 2.99 6.45 14.96
CA LEU A 215 3.20 7.64 14.14
C LEU A 215 2.92 8.91 14.94
N ASP A 216 3.91 9.81 14.97
CA ASP A 216 3.75 11.20 15.37
C ASP A 216 3.84 12.08 14.11
N TRP A 217 2.76 12.80 13.78
CA TRP A 217 2.70 13.70 12.63
C TRP A 217 2.79 15.18 13.02
N SER A 218 3.19 15.49 14.27
CA SER A 218 3.29 16.86 14.79
C SER A 218 4.12 17.78 13.89
N GLN A 219 5.11 17.22 13.18
CA GLN A 219 5.98 17.92 12.23
C GLN A 219 5.23 18.48 11.00
N TYR A 220 4.07 17.93 10.64
CA TYR A 220 3.36 18.31 9.41
C TYR A 220 1.85 18.53 9.57
N GLU A 221 1.25 18.28 10.75
CA GLU A 221 -0.19 18.52 10.94
C GLU A 221 -0.58 20.00 10.84
N GLY A 222 0.34 20.92 11.12
CA GLY A 222 0.12 22.36 10.99
C GLY A 222 0.22 22.90 9.56
N ASP A 223 1.05 22.28 8.72
CA ASP A 223 1.24 22.67 7.31
C ASP A 223 1.61 21.46 6.44
N PHE A 224 0.57 20.73 6.02
CA PHE A 224 0.72 19.53 5.20
C PHE A 224 1.29 19.83 3.82
N ASN A 225 0.91 20.96 3.21
CA ASN A 225 1.34 21.31 1.86
C ASN A 225 2.84 21.60 1.81
N SER A 226 3.34 22.42 2.76
CA SER A 226 4.78 22.67 2.86
C SER A 226 5.56 21.38 3.11
N PHE A 227 5.01 20.45 3.88
CA PHE A 227 5.64 19.15 4.06
C PHE A 227 5.75 18.37 2.74
N ILE A 228 4.68 18.33 1.92
CA ILE A 228 4.73 17.70 0.59
C ILE A 228 5.76 18.38 -0.34
N GLU A 229 5.85 19.71 -0.33
CA GLU A 229 6.86 20.45 -1.11
C GLU A 229 8.29 20.13 -0.65
N GLN A 230 8.51 19.97 0.66
CA GLN A 230 9.78 19.52 1.21
C GLN A 230 10.13 18.10 0.73
N ILE A 231 9.16 17.18 0.70
CA ILE A 231 9.38 15.82 0.15
C ILE A 231 9.82 15.87 -1.31
N GLU A 232 9.15 16.69 -2.12
CA GLU A 232 9.52 16.87 -3.53
C GLU A 232 10.93 17.43 -3.69
N SER A 233 11.34 18.36 -2.82
CA SER A 233 12.69 18.92 -2.81
C SER A 233 13.80 17.90 -2.52
N GLU A 234 13.48 16.78 -1.87
CA GLU A 234 14.40 15.65 -1.64
C GLU A 234 14.55 14.74 -2.88
N GLY A 235 13.94 15.10 -4.01
CA GLY A 235 13.99 14.36 -5.27
C GLY A 235 13.05 13.15 -5.32
N ILE A 236 12.06 13.09 -4.43
CA ILE A 236 11.05 12.04 -4.40
C ILE A 236 10.05 12.23 -5.54
N LYS A 237 9.81 11.17 -6.32
CA LYS A 237 8.96 11.22 -7.52
C LYS A 237 7.52 10.79 -7.25
N GLU A 238 7.32 9.87 -6.31
CA GLU A 238 6.02 9.31 -5.95
C GLU A 238 5.86 9.31 -4.42
N ILE A 239 4.65 9.64 -3.94
CA ILE A 239 4.25 9.42 -2.55
C ILE A 239 3.00 8.55 -2.50
N LEU A 240 2.84 7.80 -1.41
CA LEU A 240 1.62 7.07 -1.08
C LEU A 240 0.85 7.86 -0.01
N LEU A 241 -0.31 8.40 -0.36
CA LEU A 241 -1.19 9.09 0.58
C LEU A 241 -2.18 8.10 1.19
N THR A 242 -2.22 7.99 2.52
CA THR A 242 -3.17 7.13 3.23
C THR A 242 -4.08 7.91 4.17
N SER A 243 -5.37 7.55 4.18
CA SER A 243 -6.37 8.09 5.10
C SER A 243 -7.35 7.01 5.53
N PRO A 244 -6.89 6.04 6.35
CA PRO A 244 -7.57 4.76 6.53
C PRO A 244 -8.96 4.87 7.17
N ASN A 245 -9.19 5.91 7.98
CA ASN A 245 -10.45 6.12 8.71
C ASN A 245 -11.20 7.39 8.27
N SER A 246 -10.71 8.11 7.25
CA SER A 246 -11.13 9.49 6.95
C SER A 246 -11.14 9.75 5.44
N PHE A 247 -12.06 9.11 4.71
CA PHE A 247 -12.10 9.22 3.24
C PHE A 247 -12.27 10.68 2.77
N ASP A 248 -13.24 11.41 3.31
CA ASP A 248 -13.54 12.78 2.87
C ASP A 248 -12.38 13.74 3.15
N GLU A 249 -11.77 13.65 4.33
CA GLU A 249 -10.58 14.44 4.67
C GLU A 249 -9.39 14.06 3.78
N GLY A 250 -9.24 12.78 3.44
CA GLY A 250 -8.23 12.31 2.50
C GLY A 250 -8.39 12.90 1.11
N VAL A 251 -9.62 12.92 0.59
CA VAL A 251 -9.97 13.54 -0.69
C VAL A 251 -9.73 15.06 -0.67
N GLN A 252 -10.11 15.74 0.41
CA GLN A 252 -9.87 17.18 0.55
C GLN A 252 -8.38 17.52 0.53
N VAL A 253 -7.54 16.74 1.22
CA VAL A 253 -6.09 16.92 1.18
C VAL A 253 -5.56 16.61 -0.20
N LEU A 254 -5.97 15.50 -0.83
CA LEU A 254 -5.56 15.13 -2.18
C LEU A 254 -5.81 16.26 -3.19
N LYS A 255 -7.00 16.89 -3.15
CA LYS A 255 -7.36 18.04 -4.01
C LYS A 255 -6.49 19.28 -3.78
N LYS A 256 -5.92 19.45 -2.59
CA LYS A 256 -5.07 20.62 -2.27
C LYS A 256 -3.63 20.46 -2.74
N ILE A 257 -3.15 19.21 -2.77
CA ILE A 257 -1.74 18.89 -3.08
C ILE A 257 -1.52 18.50 -4.54
N ILE A 258 -2.56 18.03 -5.24
CA ILE A 258 -2.55 17.87 -6.71
C ILE A 258 -2.88 19.24 -7.31
N LYS A 259 -1.86 19.95 -7.78
CA LYS A 259 -1.97 21.18 -8.58
C LYS A 259 -1.35 20.94 -9.95
#